data_AF-A0A1V5C1D9-F1
#
_entry.id   AF-A0A1V5C1D9-F1
#
_cell.length_a   1.000
_cell.length_b   1.000
_cell.length_c   1.000
_cell.angle_alpha   90.00
_cell.angle_beta   90.00
_cell.angle_gamma   90.00
#
_symmetry.space_group_name_H-M   'P 1'
#
loop_
_entity.id
_entity.type
_entity.pdbx_description
1 polymer ?
#
loop_
_entity_poly.entity_id
_entity_poly.type
_entity_poly.pdbx_seq_one_letter_code
_entity_poly.pdbx_strand_id
1 'polypeptide(L)'
;MKEKLKAISSACIKCDLCQKECAFLRKYGKPKDIADRYDPARKEDQGMPFECSLCGLCTAVCPKGLDPAGLFLAMRQETVIRGGGDYSEHAVLKGYERRGTSRAYSYYGLPEGCDTVFFPGCTLSGTRSEKVILAYRHLREKIPSLGIVLDCCTKPSHDLGRTDHFTAMFEEMRGYLVVHGVKSVIVACPNCYKIFARYGTGLSTTSIYEILAESAGNGTGKITSTVTVHDPCAVRFKEAIHTSVRKLIRGEGCAIEEMPHTGKQTLCCGEGGAVGFLTPDFAGSWGRLRQEEATGRKIVTYCAGCAGKLAKLGPTAHVLDLLWEGKEGATGSAKVAKPPFTYWKRLRLKKWFEKHVPAAVARERTFTGKEEQKKGGMVKFLLFLVFLAVVIATVKTTGAARYLEQQTLKTLIESTGVLAPIVYMLVYTIAPALFLPGLPITIAGGILFGPFWGVVYTIIASTTGACVAFLVSRYLAREWVEGQLKSPRWRRLDEGVEQHGWKVVAFTRLIPLFPFNLLNYAFGLTKIGFRQYAVTTFVCMLPACIAFIVFSSSLLDLIRGKVSSAFVAGLLLVVLVSLFPLIYRRYKAKRRGDDPEILS
;
A
#
# COMPACT_ATOMS: atom_id res chain seq x y z
N MET A 1 14.44 6.00 25.73
CA MET A 1 15.48 5.49 24.80
C MET A 1 16.88 5.43 25.44
N LYS A 2 17.41 6.54 25.99
CA LYS A 2 18.76 6.61 26.58
C LYS A 2 19.09 5.48 27.56
N GLU A 3 18.16 5.12 28.44
CA GLU A 3 18.33 4.00 29.37
C GLU A 3 18.55 2.66 28.67
N LYS A 4 17.82 2.37 27.57
CA LYS A 4 17.97 1.13 26.80
C LYS A 4 19.31 1.09 26.06
N LEU A 5 19.78 2.24 25.55
CA LEU A 5 21.11 2.36 24.96
C LEU A 5 22.17 2.03 26.01
N LYS A 6 22.11 2.68 27.18
CA LYS A 6 23.04 2.44 28.30
C LYS A 6 23.01 0.99 28.77
N ALA A 7 21.82 0.38 28.89
CA ALA A 7 21.67 -1.00 29.33
C ALA A 7 22.35 -1.98 28.36
N ILE A 8 22.14 -1.82 27.05
CA ILE A 8 22.78 -2.71 26.06
C ILE A 8 24.27 -2.42 25.91
N SER A 9 24.66 -1.14 25.88
CA SER A 9 26.05 -0.70 25.80
C SER A 9 26.88 -1.29 26.95
N SER A 10 26.39 -1.20 28.19
CA SER A 10 27.14 -1.65 29.36
C SER A 10 27.15 -3.19 29.53
N ALA A 11 26.02 -3.86 29.32
CA ALA A 11 25.88 -5.27 29.68
C ALA A 11 26.12 -6.26 28.53
N CYS A 12 26.14 -5.81 27.27
CA CYS A 12 26.34 -6.70 26.13
C CYS A 12 27.81 -7.15 26.04
N ILE A 13 28.02 -8.46 26.15
CA ILE A 13 29.34 -9.12 26.09
C ILE A 13 29.86 -9.36 24.66
N LYS A 14 29.22 -8.77 23.63
CA LYS A 14 29.57 -8.94 22.21
C LYS A 14 29.68 -10.40 21.74
N CYS A 15 28.91 -11.33 22.31
CA CYS A 15 28.79 -12.68 21.76
C CYS A 15 28.10 -12.67 20.38
N ASP A 16 28.35 -13.67 19.54
CA ASP A 16 27.83 -13.73 18.16
C ASP A 16 26.45 -14.37 18.02
N LEU A 17 25.87 -14.90 19.11
CA LEU A 17 24.63 -15.68 19.07
C LEU A 17 23.46 -14.97 18.37
N CYS A 18 23.21 -13.71 18.72
CA CYS A 18 22.12 -12.94 18.10
C CYS A 18 22.44 -12.51 16.65
N GLN A 19 23.71 -12.32 16.32
CA GLN A 19 24.15 -11.91 15.00
C GLN A 19 24.11 -13.09 14.02
N LYS A 20 24.53 -14.28 14.48
CA LYS A 20 24.54 -15.51 13.68
C LYS A 20 23.19 -15.79 13.04
N GLU A 21 22.10 -15.59 13.78
CA GLU A 21 20.75 -15.90 13.32
C GLU A 21 19.99 -14.71 12.68
N CYS A 22 20.54 -13.49 12.71
CA CYS A 22 19.79 -12.28 12.32
C CYS A 22 20.43 -11.50 11.18
N ALA A 23 19.81 -11.53 9.99
CA ALA A 23 20.28 -10.79 8.81
C ALA A 23 20.48 -9.29 9.07
N PHE A 24 19.59 -8.68 9.86
CA PHE A 24 19.69 -7.28 10.24
C PHE A 24 20.95 -6.99 11.09
N LEU A 25 21.24 -7.81 12.10
CA LEU A 25 22.44 -7.66 12.93
C LEU A 25 23.72 -8.05 12.18
N ARG A 26 23.64 -8.93 11.18
CA ARG A 26 24.78 -9.17 10.27
C ARG A 26 25.12 -7.93 9.44
N LYS A 27 24.11 -7.21 8.94
CA LYS A 27 24.32 -5.96 8.19
C LYS A 27 24.82 -4.82 9.07
N TYR A 28 24.19 -4.60 10.23
CA TYR A 28 24.43 -3.41 11.05
C TYR A 28 25.39 -3.62 12.23
N GLY A 29 25.81 -4.84 12.51
CA GLY A 29 26.69 -5.16 13.64
C GLY A 29 25.95 -5.53 14.92
N LYS A 30 26.72 -5.75 15.99
CA LYS A 30 26.19 -6.29 17.25
C LYS A 30 25.37 -5.22 17.98
N PRO A 31 24.41 -5.63 18.85
CA PRO A 31 23.61 -4.68 19.63
C PRO A 31 24.43 -3.66 20.41
N LYS A 32 25.58 -4.05 20.97
CA LYS A 32 26.50 -3.13 21.65
C LYS A 32 27.04 -2.05 20.71
N ASP A 33 27.60 -2.45 19.57
CA ASP A 33 28.20 -1.51 18.61
C ASP A 33 27.17 -0.53 18.06
N ILE A 34 25.94 -1.00 17.87
CA ILE A 34 24.82 -0.15 17.48
C ILE A 34 24.46 0.82 18.62
N ALA A 35 24.36 0.33 19.86
CA ALA A 35 24.01 1.17 21.00
C ALA A 35 25.08 2.23 21.31
N ASP A 36 26.36 1.89 21.16
CA ASP A 36 27.49 2.78 21.44
C ASP A 36 27.59 3.92 20.42
N ARG A 37 27.23 3.67 19.15
CA ARG A 37 27.39 4.65 18.07
C ARG A 37 26.13 5.40 17.68
N TYR A 38 24.94 4.89 18.01
CA TYR A 38 23.68 5.44 17.53
C TYR A 38 23.41 6.83 18.11
N ASP A 39 23.18 7.81 17.24
CA ASP A 39 22.77 9.15 17.63
C ASP A 39 21.39 9.47 17.03
N PRO A 40 20.34 9.67 17.86
CA PRO A 40 19.01 10.00 17.36
C PRO A 40 18.93 11.36 16.63
N ALA A 41 19.90 12.25 16.83
CA ALA A 41 19.97 13.54 16.15
C ALA A 41 20.52 13.42 14.71
N ARG A 42 21.29 12.37 14.39
CA ARG A 42 21.83 12.13 13.05
C ARG A 42 20.79 11.49 12.14
N LYS A 43 20.52 12.11 10.99
CA LYS A 43 19.50 11.63 10.04
C LYS A 43 19.84 10.28 9.43
N GLU A 44 21.14 9.99 9.27
CA GLU A 44 21.66 8.75 8.70
C GLU A 44 21.32 7.54 9.59
N ASP A 45 21.26 7.74 10.90
CA ASP A 45 20.95 6.69 11.88
C ASP A 45 19.45 6.42 12.00
N GLN A 46 18.60 7.39 11.66
CA GLN A 46 17.15 7.32 11.90
C GLN A 46 16.42 6.24 11.10
N GLY A 47 16.96 5.84 9.94
CA GLY A 47 16.35 4.83 9.07
C GLY A 47 16.58 3.39 9.50
N MET A 48 17.78 3.08 9.99
CA MET A 48 18.20 1.72 10.33
C MET A 48 17.22 0.97 11.26
N PRO A 49 16.67 1.56 12.34
CA PRO A 49 15.72 0.86 13.22
C PRO A 49 14.48 0.34 12.50
N PHE A 50 14.07 0.96 11.39
CA PHE A 50 12.91 0.57 10.60
C PHE A 50 13.15 -0.67 9.72
N GLU A 51 14.41 -1.09 9.55
CA GLU A 51 14.77 -2.36 8.89
C GLU A 51 14.75 -3.58 9.85
N CYS A 52 14.60 -3.36 11.16
CA CYS A 52 14.51 -4.46 12.14
C CYS A 52 13.10 -5.07 12.21
N SER A 53 12.94 -6.40 12.11
CA SER A 53 11.60 -7.02 12.17
C SER A 53 10.92 -7.00 13.54
N LEU A 54 11.60 -6.51 14.59
CA LEU A 54 11.11 -6.51 15.98
C LEU A 54 10.65 -7.90 16.47
N CYS A 55 11.23 -8.98 15.93
CA CYS A 55 10.80 -10.36 16.16
C CYS A 55 11.29 -10.94 17.50
N GLY A 56 12.21 -10.26 18.19
CA GLY A 56 12.71 -10.66 19.50
C GLY A 56 13.59 -11.91 19.52
N LEU A 57 14.05 -12.43 18.36
CA LEU A 57 14.96 -13.57 18.33
C LEU A 57 16.27 -13.25 19.04
N CYS A 58 16.81 -12.05 18.81
CA CYS A 58 18.00 -11.55 19.49
C CYS A 58 17.85 -11.48 21.02
N THR A 59 16.65 -11.18 21.52
CA THR A 59 16.32 -11.20 22.95
C THR A 59 16.32 -12.64 23.48
N ALA A 60 15.72 -13.57 22.73
CA ALA A 60 15.59 -14.97 23.16
C ALA A 60 16.92 -15.73 23.22
N VAL A 61 17.87 -15.41 22.33
CA VAL A 61 19.18 -16.08 22.29
C VAL A 61 20.26 -15.33 23.09
N CYS A 62 19.93 -14.23 23.77
CA CYS A 62 20.90 -13.44 24.52
C CYS A 62 21.21 -14.10 25.87
N PRO A 63 22.46 -14.50 26.15
CA PRO A 63 22.82 -15.14 27.42
C PRO A 63 22.80 -14.18 28.61
N LYS A 64 22.75 -12.86 28.36
CA LYS A 64 22.63 -11.82 29.38
C LYS A 64 21.20 -11.31 29.55
N GLY A 65 20.22 -11.90 28.87
CA GLY A 65 18.81 -11.50 28.97
C GLY A 65 18.52 -10.09 28.46
N LEU A 66 19.37 -9.53 27.59
CA LEU A 66 19.18 -8.19 27.05
C LEU A 66 18.05 -8.16 26.03
N ASP A 67 17.43 -6.99 25.85
CA ASP A 67 16.32 -6.76 24.92
C ASP A 67 16.67 -5.83 23.76
N PRO A 68 17.46 -6.28 22.76
CA PRO A 68 17.73 -5.47 21.57
C PRO A 68 16.47 -5.12 20.78
N ALA A 69 15.46 -6.00 20.72
CA ALA A 69 14.22 -5.71 20.01
C ALA A 69 13.48 -4.51 20.63
N GLY A 70 13.43 -4.42 21.96
CA GLY A 70 12.89 -3.23 22.64
C GLY A 70 13.74 -1.98 22.48
N LEU A 71 15.06 -2.10 22.29
CA LEU A 71 15.90 -0.96 21.90
C LEU A 71 15.53 -0.44 20.52
N PHE A 72 15.42 -1.30 19.51
CA PHE A 72 15.07 -0.87 18.14
C PHE A 72 13.67 -0.26 18.07
N LEU A 73 12.71 -0.77 18.86
CA LEU A 73 11.41 -0.11 19.00
C LEU A 73 11.55 1.30 19.59
N ALA A 74 12.34 1.47 20.66
CA ALA A 74 12.57 2.78 21.27
C ALA A 74 13.30 3.76 20.33
N MET A 75 14.18 3.26 19.48
CA MET A 75 14.80 4.07 18.41
C MET A 75 13.78 4.54 17.38
N ARG A 76 12.86 3.66 16.92
CA ARG A 76 11.76 4.07 16.02
C ARG A 76 10.89 5.16 16.64
N GLN A 77 10.56 5.01 17.93
CA GLN A 77 9.75 5.99 18.68
C GLN A 77 10.46 7.35 18.74
N GLU A 78 11.75 7.36 19.09
CA GLU A 78 12.55 8.59 19.13
C GLU A 78 12.65 9.26 17.75
N THR A 79 12.85 8.48 16.69
CA THR A 79 12.85 8.99 15.31
C THR A 79 11.52 9.69 14.97
N VAL A 80 10.39 9.10 15.35
CA VAL A 80 9.06 9.70 15.09
C VAL A 80 8.85 10.97 15.92
N ILE A 81 9.24 10.98 17.20
CA ILE A 81 9.18 12.17 18.07
C ILE A 81 9.95 13.35 17.46
N ARG A 82 11.06 13.08 16.78
CA ARG A 82 11.89 14.08 16.09
C ARG A 82 11.36 14.50 14.70
N GLY A 83 10.17 14.05 14.32
CA GLY A 83 9.55 14.35 13.03
C GLY A 83 10.08 13.50 11.86
N GLY A 84 10.85 12.44 12.14
CA GLY A 84 11.26 11.43 11.18
C GLY A 84 10.30 10.24 11.11
N GLY A 85 10.72 9.16 10.43
CA GLY A 85 10.02 7.86 10.49
C GLY A 85 8.72 7.76 9.68
N ASP A 86 8.23 8.87 9.10
CA ASP A 86 7.09 8.86 8.19
C ASP A 86 7.48 8.48 6.76
N TYR A 87 7.63 7.18 6.53
CA TYR A 87 7.89 6.63 5.20
C TYR A 87 6.58 6.46 4.43
N SER A 88 6.56 6.94 3.18
CA SER A 88 5.40 6.81 2.30
C SER A 88 5.07 5.34 1.96
N GLU A 89 6.06 4.46 2.05
CA GLU A 89 5.95 3.02 1.82
C GLU A 89 5.03 2.37 2.85
N HIS A 90 4.96 2.95 4.05
CA HIS A 90 4.01 2.54 5.09
C HIS A 90 2.58 3.05 4.82
N ALA A 91 2.32 3.85 3.79
CA ALA A 91 0.97 4.38 3.52
C ALA A 91 -0.08 3.28 3.33
N VAL A 92 0.29 2.16 2.71
CA VAL A 92 -0.62 1.00 2.55
C VAL A 92 -0.97 0.40 3.90
N LEU A 93 0.02 0.23 4.78
CA LEU A 93 -0.16 -0.31 6.12
C LEU A 93 -0.96 0.64 7.02
N LYS A 94 -0.63 1.95 7.01
CA LYS A 94 -1.40 2.99 7.70
C LYS A 94 -2.84 3.06 7.19
N GLY A 95 -3.05 2.91 5.89
CA GLY A 95 -4.37 2.86 5.28
C GLY A 95 -5.16 1.59 5.60
N TYR A 96 -4.48 0.46 5.83
CA TYR A 96 -5.09 -0.76 6.34
C TYR A 96 -5.53 -0.59 7.79
N GLU A 97 -4.68 -0.04 8.66
CA GLU A 97 -4.98 0.24 10.06
C GLU A 97 -6.15 1.24 10.20
N ARG A 98 -6.11 2.36 9.46
CA ARG A 98 -7.19 3.37 9.46
C ARG A 98 -8.55 2.79 9.07
N ARG A 99 -8.57 1.90 8.08
CA ARG A 99 -9.82 1.18 7.75
C ARG A 99 -10.16 0.17 8.82
N GLY A 100 -9.14 -0.47 9.40
CA GLY A 100 -9.24 -1.35 10.56
C GLY A 100 -10.06 -0.75 11.70
N THR A 101 -9.78 0.51 12.03
CA THR A 101 -10.38 1.29 13.12
C THR A 101 -11.57 2.15 12.70
N SER A 102 -12.01 2.10 11.44
CA SER A 102 -13.11 2.96 11.01
C SER A 102 -14.47 2.44 11.49
N ARG A 103 -15.45 3.34 11.59
CA ARG A 103 -16.86 3.02 11.85
C ARG A 103 -17.37 1.85 10.99
N ALA A 104 -17.03 1.84 9.70
CA ALA A 104 -17.50 0.82 8.76
C ALA A 104 -17.05 -0.61 9.12
N TYR A 105 -15.87 -0.77 9.71
CA TYR A 105 -15.30 -2.10 9.99
C TYR A 105 -15.12 -2.42 11.48
N SER A 106 -15.54 -1.50 12.34
CA SER A 106 -15.57 -1.70 13.78
C SER A 106 -16.98 -1.99 14.28
N TYR A 107 -17.08 -2.86 15.27
CA TYR A 107 -18.32 -3.19 15.97
C TYR A 107 -18.01 -3.78 17.34
N TYR A 108 -18.71 -3.29 18.35
CA TYR A 108 -18.62 -3.71 19.73
C TYR A 108 -20.03 -4.15 20.10
N GLY A 109 -20.23 -5.45 20.29
CA GLY A 109 -21.52 -6.00 20.73
C GLY A 109 -21.33 -6.64 22.10
N LEU A 110 -21.87 -6.00 23.14
CA LEU A 110 -21.77 -6.44 24.53
C LEU A 110 -23.16 -6.89 25.01
N PRO A 111 -23.40 -8.20 25.20
CA PRO A 111 -24.62 -8.70 25.83
C PRO A 111 -24.82 -8.19 27.26
N GLU A 112 -26.01 -8.39 27.79
CA GLU A 112 -26.26 -8.17 29.21
C GLU A 112 -25.35 -9.06 30.08
N GLY A 113 -24.76 -8.49 31.13
CA GLY A 113 -23.80 -9.20 31.99
C GLY A 113 -22.47 -9.56 31.31
N CYS A 114 -22.11 -8.91 30.20
CA CYS A 114 -20.86 -9.17 29.50
C CYS A 114 -19.63 -8.69 30.28
N ASP A 115 -18.81 -9.63 30.77
CA ASP A 115 -17.50 -9.35 31.37
C ASP A 115 -16.31 -9.79 30.51
N THR A 116 -16.58 -10.54 29.43
CA THR A 116 -15.57 -11.15 28.58
C THR A 116 -15.92 -10.91 27.12
N VAL A 117 -14.93 -10.47 26.34
CA VAL A 117 -15.11 -10.23 24.89
C VAL A 117 -14.15 -11.06 24.05
N PHE A 118 -14.63 -11.50 22.89
CA PHE A 118 -13.79 -12.08 21.85
C PHE A 118 -13.27 -11.00 20.90
N PHE A 119 -11.96 -10.94 20.72
CA PHE A 119 -11.25 -10.03 19.81
C PHE A 119 -10.48 -10.85 18.76
N PRO A 120 -11.09 -11.15 17.58
CA PRO A 120 -10.48 -12.01 16.58
C PRO A 120 -9.26 -11.39 15.87
N GLY A 121 -9.18 -10.06 15.85
CA GLY A 121 -8.15 -9.30 15.13
C GLY A 121 -8.49 -9.03 13.67
N CYS A 122 -8.00 -7.89 13.16
CA CYS A 122 -8.43 -7.31 11.90
C CYS A 122 -8.13 -8.17 10.65
N THR A 123 -7.00 -8.88 10.61
CA THR A 123 -6.62 -9.71 9.45
C THR A 123 -7.42 -11.00 9.39
N LEU A 124 -7.64 -11.63 10.54
CA LEU A 124 -8.39 -12.88 10.63
C LEU A 124 -9.86 -12.65 10.24
N SER A 125 -10.48 -11.56 10.72
CA SER A 125 -11.84 -11.14 10.35
C SER A 125 -12.06 -10.94 8.85
N GLY A 126 -11.02 -10.58 8.10
CA GLY A 126 -11.13 -10.39 6.64
C GLY A 126 -10.74 -11.61 5.82
N THR A 127 -9.76 -12.39 6.27
CA THR A 127 -9.27 -13.55 5.51
C THR A 127 -10.07 -14.82 5.79
N ARG A 128 -10.64 -14.95 6.99
CA ARG A 128 -11.29 -16.16 7.54
C ARG A 128 -12.53 -15.82 8.37
N SER A 129 -13.40 -14.96 7.85
CA SER A 129 -14.62 -14.49 8.54
C SER A 129 -15.50 -15.62 9.09
N GLU A 130 -15.66 -16.70 8.34
CA GLU A 130 -16.49 -17.85 8.70
C GLU A 130 -15.90 -18.57 9.91
N LYS A 131 -14.56 -18.66 9.99
CA LYS A 131 -13.85 -19.31 11.09
C LYS A 131 -13.92 -18.45 12.36
N VAL A 132 -13.99 -17.12 12.20
CA VAL A 132 -14.28 -16.20 13.31
C VAL A 132 -15.68 -16.44 13.89
N ILE A 133 -16.68 -16.71 13.05
CA ILE A 133 -18.04 -17.06 13.51
C ILE A 133 -18.03 -18.39 14.26
N LEU A 134 -17.37 -19.42 13.72
CA LEU A 134 -17.26 -20.73 14.36
C LEU A 134 -16.54 -20.64 15.72
N ALA A 135 -15.41 -19.93 15.76
CA ALA A 135 -14.69 -19.63 16.99
C ALA A 135 -15.57 -18.93 18.03
N TYR A 136 -16.33 -17.91 17.63
CA TYR A 136 -17.24 -17.21 18.54
C TYR A 136 -18.35 -18.11 19.07
N ARG A 137 -18.97 -18.93 18.21
CA ARG A 137 -20.04 -19.87 18.61
C ARG A 137 -19.51 -20.87 19.63
N HIS A 138 -18.33 -21.44 19.39
CA HIS A 138 -17.72 -22.38 20.33
C HIS A 138 -17.38 -21.72 21.67
N LEU A 139 -16.86 -20.49 21.67
CA LEU A 139 -16.62 -19.76 22.91
C LEU A 139 -17.93 -19.46 23.67
N ARG A 140 -19.04 -19.22 22.96
CA ARG A 140 -20.36 -18.99 23.59
C ARG A 140 -20.95 -20.21 24.29
N GLU A 141 -20.55 -21.42 23.91
CA GLU A 141 -20.96 -22.64 24.62
C GLU A 141 -20.47 -22.63 26.07
N LYS A 142 -19.27 -22.06 26.31
CA LYS A 142 -18.69 -21.91 27.65
C LYS A 142 -19.01 -20.57 28.31
N ILE A 143 -19.22 -19.52 27.52
CA ILE A 143 -19.42 -18.14 28.00
C ILE A 143 -20.70 -17.57 27.36
N PRO A 144 -21.89 -17.81 27.94
CA PRO A 144 -23.16 -17.40 27.33
C PRO A 144 -23.29 -15.88 27.06
N SER A 145 -22.71 -15.05 27.94
CA SER A 145 -22.69 -13.57 27.87
C SER A 145 -21.48 -13.00 27.10
N LEU A 146 -20.74 -13.84 26.36
CA LEU A 146 -19.56 -13.41 25.60
C LEU A 146 -19.90 -12.28 24.62
N GLY A 147 -19.17 -11.18 24.71
CA GLY A 147 -19.23 -10.09 23.75
C GLY A 147 -18.30 -10.29 22.55
N ILE A 148 -18.48 -9.48 21.52
CA ILE A 148 -17.61 -9.45 20.33
C ILE A 148 -17.07 -8.03 20.11
N VAL A 149 -15.78 -7.93 19.83
CA VAL A 149 -15.14 -6.67 19.43
C VAL A 149 -14.41 -6.89 18.10
N LEU A 150 -15.00 -6.39 17.02
CA LEU A 150 -14.34 -6.23 15.74
C LEU A 150 -13.63 -4.88 15.74
N ASP A 151 -12.31 -4.88 15.83
CA ASP A 151 -11.49 -3.67 15.71
C ASP A 151 -10.03 -4.02 15.33
N CYS A 152 -9.18 -3.00 15.19
CA CYS A 152 -7.74 -3.13 15.10
C CYS A 152 -7.08 -2.75 16.44
N CYS A 153 -6.15 -3.57 16.92
CA CYS A 153 -5.34 -3.27 18.10
C CYS A 153 -4.28 -2.18 17.86
N THR A 154 -4.22 -1.60 16.65
CA THR A 154 -3.26 -0.56 16.25
C THR A 154 -1.77 -0.94 16.40
N LYS A 155 -1.49 -2.25 16.36
CA LYS A 155 -0.11 -2.77 16.36
C LYS A 155 0.76 -2.15 15.25
N PRO A 156 0.28 -1.95 14.01
CA PRO A 156 1.10 -1.30 12.98
C PRO A 156 1.66 0.04 13.43
N SER A 157 0.83 0.94 13.98
CA SER A 157 1.30 2.22 14.53
C SER A 157 2.27 2.06 15.69
N HIS A 158 2.02 1.12 16.60
CA HIS A 158 2.96 0.78 17.67
C HIS A 158 4.34 0.40 17.10
N ASP A 159 4.39 -0.54 16.16
CA ASP A 159 5.65 -1.04 15.61
C ASP A 159 6.35 0.00 14.72
N LEU A 160 5.62 0.96 14.14
CA LEU A 160 6.17 2.11 13.43
C LEU A 160 6.66 3.24 14.34
N GLY A 161 6.52 3.11 15.66
CA GLY A 161 6.94 4.13 16.62
C GLY A 161 5.98 5.31 16.75
N ARG A 162 4.78 5.26 16.15
CA ARG A 162 3.71 6.28 16.26
C ARG A 162 3.01 6.18 17.61
N THR A 163 3.76 6.40 18.68
CA THR A 163 3.36 6.16 20.08
C THR A 163 2.11 6.95 20.45
N ASP A 164 2.04 8.23 20.10
CA ASP A 164 0.88 9.09 20.42
C ASP A 164 -0.40 8.58 19.75
N HIS A 165 -0.31 8.22 18.46
CA HIS A 165 -1.45 7.68 17.72
C HIS A 165 -1.88 6.31 18.29
N PHE A 166 -0.93 5.41 18.52
CA PHE A 166 -1.19 4.09 19.10
C PHE A 166 -1.85 4.22 20.48
N THR A 167 -1.28 5.02 21.37
CA THR A 167 -1.75 5.20 22.75
C THR A 167 -3.17 5.77 22.74
N ALA A 168 -3.41 6.85 21.99
CA ALA A 168 -4.74 7.45 21.90
C ALA A 168 -5.81 6.46 21.38
N MET A 169 -5.50 5.73 20.30
CA MET A 169 -6.46 4.80 19.70
C MET A 169 -6.69 3.55 20.57
N PHE A 170 -5.64 2.98 21.15
CA PHE A 170 -5.76 1.78 21.95
C PHE A 170 -6.39 2.05 23.32
N GLU A 171 -6.00 3.13 23.99
CA GLU A 171 -6.55 3.51 25.30
C GLU A 171 -8.03 3.89 25.23
N GLU A 172 -8.47 4.55 24.16
CA GLU A 172 -9.90 4.85 23.97
C GLU A 172 -10.74 3.56 23.90
N MET A 173 -10.29 2.58 23.12
CA MET A 173 -10.97 1.28 23.03
C MET A 173 -10.92 0.52 24.36
N ARG A 174 -9.74 0.40 24.95
CA ARG A 174 -9.54 -0.31 26.23
C ARG A 174 -10.39 0.33 27.33
N GLY A 175 -10.35 1.66 27.43
CA GLY A 175 -11.12 2.44 28.41
C GLY A 175 -12.61 2.22 28.27
N TYR A 176 -13.13 2.22 27.03
CA TYR A 176 -14.53 1.88 26.79
C TYR A 176 -14.90 0.48 27.29
N LEU A 177 -14.07 -0.53 27.00
CA LEU A 177 -14.34 -1.90 27.44
C LEU A 177 -14.39 -1.98 28.98
N VAL A 178 -13.41 -1.39 29.67
CA VAL A 178 -13.34 -1.40 31.13
C VAL A 178 -14.53 -0.66 31.77
N VAL A 179 -14.91 0.51 31.23
CA VAL A 179 -16.06 1.29 31.74
C VAL A 179 -17.38 0.52 31.58
N HIS A 180 -17.49 -0.34 30.57
CA HIS A 180 -18.67 -1.18 30.33
C HIS A 180 -18.57 -2.56 31.01
N GLY A 181 -17.71 -2.70 32.02
CA GLY A 181 -17.65 -3.90 32.87
C GLY A 181 -16.88 -5.08 32.28
N VAL A 182 -16.23 -4.92 31.11
CA VAL A 182 -15.38 -5.97 30.54
C VAL A 182 -14.11 -6.09 31.39
N LYS A 183 -13.83 -7.31 31.84
CA LYS A 183 -12.67 -7.71 32.63
C LYS A 183 -11.69 -8.57 31.84
N SER A 184 -12.16 -9.29 30.82
CA SER A 184 -11.34 -10.25 30.07
C SER A 184 -11.48 -10.11 28.55
N VAL A 185 -10.37 -10.29 27.84
CA VAL A 185 -10.32 -10.29 26.38
C VAL A 185 -9.71 -11.61 25.89
N ILE A 186 -10.51 -12.37 25.14
CA ILE A 186 -10.05 -13.57 24.44
C ILE A 186 -9.58 -13.14 23.04
N VAL A 187 -8.34 -13.42 22.69
CA VAL A 187 -7.75 -13.02 21.41
C VAL A 187 -7.43 -14.22 20.52
N ALA A 188 -7.74 -14.14 19.23
CA ALA A 188 -7.30 -15.14 18.24
C ALA A 188 -5.98 -14.77 17.55
N CYS A 189 -5.59 -13.51 17.61
CA CYS A 189 -4.41 -13.02 16.90
C CYS A 189 -3.24 -12.82 17.87
N PRO A 190 -2.10 -13.52 17.69
CA PRO A 190 -0.90 -13.36 18.53
C PRO A 190 -0.40 -11.92 18.63
N ASN A 191 -0.58 -11.14 17.57
CA ASN A 191 -0.27 -9.72 17.56
C ASN A 191 -1.17 -8.91 18.50
N CYS A 192 -2.47 -9.25 18.55
CA CYS A 192 -3.39 -8.62 19.49
C CYS A 192 -3.06 -9.05 20.92
N TYR A 193 -2.74 -10.33 21.14
CA TYR A 193 -2.27 -10.83 22.44
C TYR A 193 -1.09 -10.00 22.96
N LYS A 194 -0.05 -9.78 22.14
CA LYS A 194 1.12 -8.97 22.52
C LYS A 194 0.73 -7.54 22.95
N ILE A 195 -0.23 -6.92 22.28
CA ILE A 195 -0.67 -5.56 22.60
C ILE A 195 -1.52 -5.54 23.87
N PHE A 196 -2.55 -6.38 23.96
CA PHE A 196 -3.41 -6.44 25.15
C PHE A 196 -2.64 -6.86 26.40
N ALA A 197 -1.76 -7.86 26.32
CA ALA A 197 -0.95 -8.31 27.46
C ALA A 197 0.02 -7.25 28.00
N ARG A 198 0.38 -6.24 27.18
CA ARG A 198 1.31 -5.18 27.58
C ARG A 198 0.64 -3.85 27.92
N TYR A 199 -0.42 -3.49 27.20
CA TYR A 199 -1.06 -2.18 27.29
C TYR A 199 -2.53 -2.25 27.76
N GLY A 200 -3.08 -3.45 27.93
CA GLY A 200 -4.47 -3.70 28.30
C GLY A 200 -4.75 -3.58 29.79
N THR A 201 -4.16 -2.61 30.50
CA THR A 201 -4.38 -2.41 31.95
C THR A 201 -5.87 -2.41 32.28
N GLY A 202 -6.25 -3.20 33.30
CA GLY A 202 -7.65 -3.43 33.67
C GLY A 202 -8.34 -4.58 32.92
N LEU A 203 -7.64 -5.27 32.01
CA LEU A 203 -8.16 -6.42 31.26
C LEU A 203 -7.20 -7.62 31.37
N SER A 204 -7.72 -8.80 31.69
CA SER A 204 -6.99 -10.07 31.49
C SER A 204 -6.99 -10.45 30.01
N THR A 205 -5.92 -11.08 29.55
CA THR A 205 -5.77 -11.48 28.14
C THR A 205 -5.51 -12.97 28.03
N THR A 206 -6.38 -13.68 27.30
CA THR A 206 -6.27 -15.13 27.08
C THR A 206 -6.25 -15.45 25.59
N SER A 207 -5.41 -16.39 25.16
CA SER A 207 -5.43 -16.85 23.78
C SER A 207 -6.60 -17.79 23.56
N ILE A 208 -7.32 -17.66 22.43
CA ILE A 208 -8.36 -18.62 22.07
C ILE A 208 -7.83 -20.05 21.98
N TYR A 209 -6.56 -20.23 21.60
CA TYR A 209 -5.96 -21.55 21.43
C TYR A 209 -5.84 -22.31 22.74
N GLU A 210 -5.65 -21.60 23.86
CA GLU A 210 -5.62 -22.22 25.20
C GLU A 210 -6.99 -22.80 25.54
N ILE A 211 -8.06 -22.04 25.29
CA ILE A 211 -9.45 -22.44 25.56
C ILE A 211 -9.90 -23.58 24.62
N LEU A 212 -9.56 -23.51 23.34
CA LEU A 212 -9.89 -24.56 22.37
C LEU A 212 -9.18 -25.87 22.72
N ALA A 213 -7.95 -25.80 23.23
CA ALA A 213 -7.16 -26.97 23.58
C ALA A 213 -7.72 -27.74 24.79
N GLU A 214 -8.54 -27.12 25.63
CA GLU A 214 -9.26 -27.82 26.72
C GLU A 214 -10.24 -28.86 26.17
N SER A 215 -10.92 -28.53 25.07
CA SER A 215 -11.91 -29.38 24.41
C SER A 215 -11.31 -30.31 23.35
N ALA A 216 -10.00 -30.24 23.11
CA ALA A 216 -9.32 -31.07 22.11
C ALA A 216 -9.29 -32.54 22.57
N GLY A 217 -9.88 -33.43 21.76
CA GLY A 217 -9.90 -34.88 22.03
C GLY A 217 -8.53 -35.56 21.93
N ASN A 218 -8.45 -36.81 22.39
CA ASN A 218 -7.23 -37.63 22.43
C ASN A 218 -6.91 -38.32 21.08
N GLY A 219 -6.81 -37.56 19.98
CA GLY A 219 -6.21 -38.05 18.74
C GLY A 219 -7.05 -39.02 17.89
N THR A 220 -8.38 -38.89 17.88
CA THR A 220 -9.28 -39.65 16.97
C THR A 220 -9.58 -38.90 15.66
N GLY A 221 -8.77 -37.90 15.30
CA GLY A 221 -9.06 -36.97 14.21
C GLY A 221 -8.96 -37.59 12.79
N LYS A 222 -9.55 -36.89 11.81
CA LYS A 222 -9.85 -37.41 10.45
C LYS A 222 -8.67 -37.35 9.46
N ILE A 223 -7.50 -36.87 9.90
CA ILE A 223 -6.42 -36.40 9.03
C ILE A 223 -5.12 -37.14 9.32
N THR A 224 -4.65 -37.95 8.38
CA THR A 224 -3.35 -38.64 8.44
C THR A 224 -2.31 -37.88 7.61
N SER A 225 -1.88 -36.71 8.08
CA SER A 225 -0.80 -35.94 7.44
C SER A 225 0.23 -35.46 8.44
N THR A 226 1.49 -35.39 8.01
CA THR A 226 2.57 -34.77 8.76
C THR A 226 2.65 -33.29 8.44
N VAL A 227 2.67 -32.46 9.48
CA VAL A 227 2.81 -31.01 9.37
C VAL A 227 3.96 -30.51 10.24
N THR A 228 4.36 -29.26 10.04
CA THR A 228 5.30 -28.57 10.92
C THR A 228 4.71 -27.27 11.43
N VAL A 229 5.18 -26.77 12.58
CA VAL A 229 4.58 -25.62 13.28
C VAL A 229 5.47 -24.39 13.20
N HIS A 230 4.91 -23.26 12.77
CA HIS A 230 5.55 -21.95 12.86
C HIS A 230 4.91 -21.12 13.99
N ASP A 231 5.66 -20.95 15.09
CA ASP A 231 5.28 -20.12 16.23
C ASP A 231 5.48 -18.62 15.93
N PRO A 232 4.40 -17.80 15.93
CA PRO A 232 4.50 -16.36 15.67
C PRO A 232 5.31 -15.63 16.74
N CYS A 233 6.27 -14.83 16.29
CA CYS A 233 7.18 -14.09 17.17
C CYS A 233 6.48 -13.16 18.20
N ALA A 234 5.22 -12.79 17.97
CA ALA A 234 4.45 -11.95 18.90
C ALA A 234 4.16 -12.63 20.24
N VAL A 235 4.12 -13.97 20.28
CA VAL A 235 3.90 -14.77 21.49
C VAL A 235 5.07 -15.70 21.81
N ARG A 236 6.27 -15.38 21.29
CA ARG A 236 7.51 -16.17 21.45
C ARG A 236 7.77 -16.71 22.86
N PHE A 237 7.44 -15.93 23.89
CA PHE A 237 7.68 -16.28 25.29
C PHE A 237 6.43 -16.84 26.00
N LYS A 238 5.43 -17.32 25.24
CA LYS A 238 4.17 -17.85 25.77
C LYS A 238 4.06 -19.33 25.43
N GLU A 239 4.81 -20.13 26.17
CA GLU A 239 4.89 -21.58 25.99
C GLU A 239 3.54 -22.27 26.13
N ALA A 240 2.64 -21.77 27.00
CA ALA A 240 1.28 -22.28 27.12
C ALA A 240 0.55 -22.26 25.76
N ILE A 241 0.60 -21.13 25.04
CA ILE A 241 -0.01 -20.99 23.71
C ILE A 241 0.64 -21.97 22.72
N HIS A 242 1.97 -22.10 22.75
CA HIS A 242 2.71 -23.01 21.87
C HIS A 242 2.27 -24.46 22.06
N THR A 243 2.13 -24.88 23.32
CA THR A 243 1.68 -26.23 23.71
C THR A 243 0.23 -26.46 23.33
N SER A 244 -0.65 -25.50 23.58
CA SER A 244 -2.07 -25.58 23.20
C SER A 244 -2.28 -25.75 21.71
N VAL A 245 -1.52 -25.02 20.88
CA VAL A 245 -1.58 -25.17 19.41
C VAL A 245 -1.15 -26.57 18.97
N ARG A 246 -0.09 -27.13 19.57
CA ARG A 246 0.35 -28.50 19.26
C ARG A 246 -0.67 -29.53 19.72
N LYS A 247 -1.29 -29.34 20.89
CA LYS A 247 -2.39 -30.19 21.37
C LYS A 247 -3.56 -30.18 20.39
N LEU A 248 -3.95 -29.01 19.90
CA LEU A 248 -4.99 -28.85 18.87
C LEU A 248 -4.66 -29.58 17.58
N ILE A 249 -3.44 -29.40 17.05
CA ILE A 249 -3.02 -30.05 15.80
C ILE A 249 -2.99 -31.58 15.94
N ARG A 250 -2.48 -32.10 17.07
CA ARG A 250 -2.48 -33.55 17.35
C ARG A 250 -3.90 -34.10 17.56
N GLY A 251 -4.79 -33.30 18.16
CA GLY A 251 -6.21 -33.65 18.33
C GLY A 251 -6.92 -33.92 17.00
N GLU A 252 -6.52 -33.23 15.92
CA GLU A 252 -7.03 -33.46 14.56
C GLU A 252 -6.41 -34.69 13.85
N GLY A 253 -5.50 -35.41 14.50
CA GLY A 253 -4.85 -36.62 13.98
C GLY A 253 -3.53 -36.35 13.23
N CYS A 254 -3.10 -35.10 13.11
CA CYS A 254 -1.86 -34.76 12.41
C CYS A 254 -0.61 -35.13 13.23
N ALA A 255 0.38 -35.72 12.57
CA ALA A 255 1.73 -35.84 13.11
C ALA A 255 2.45 -34.49 13.01
N ILE A 256 3.25 -34.14 14.02
CA ILE A 256 4.03 -32.90 14.04
C ILE A 256 5.51 -33.25 13.97
N GLU A 257 6.18 -32.79 12.92
CA GLU A 257 7.63 -32.79 12.82
C GLU A 257 8.13 -31.34 12.95
N GLU A 258 8.83 -31.06 14.04
CA GLU A 258 9.30 -29.71 14.36
C GLU A 258 10.43 -29.27 13.44
N MET A 259 10.45 -27.99 13.12
CA MET A 259 11.59 -27.37 12.44
C MET A 259 12.74 -27.14 13.42
N PRO A 260 14.00 -27.02 12.92
CA PRO A 260 15.16 -26.74 13.77
C PRO A 260 14.93 -25.56 14.72
N HIS A 261 14.31 -24.47 14.23
CA HIS A 261 13.94 -23.33 15.05
C HIS A 261 12.45 -23.33 15.40
N THR A 262 12.16 -23.68 16.65
CA THR A 262 10.79 -23.79 17.19
C THR A 262 10.61 -23.02 18.51
N GLY A 263 9.35 -22.75 18.89
CA GLY A 263 8.99 -22.07 20.12
C GLY A 263 9.70 -20.74 20.35
N LYS A 264 10.44 -20.64 21.46
CA LYS A 264 11.19 -19.43 21.83
C LYS A 264 12.26 -19.05 20.80
N GLN A 265 12.74 -19.99 19.99
CA GLN A 265 13.81 -19.77 19.01
C GLN A 265 13.30 -19.64 17.57
N THR A 266 11.99 -19.73 17.30
CA THR A 266 11.45 -19.63 15.94
C THR A 266 11.94 -18.39 15.17
N LEU A 267 12.40 -18.58 13.93
CA LEU A 267 12.82 -17.47 13.08
C LEU A 267 11.63 -16.62 12.62
N CYS A 268 11.89 -15.40 12.15
CA CYS A 268 10.84 -14.50 11.64
C CYS A 268 10.15 -15.11 10.40
N CYS A 269 8.87 -14.82 10.18
CA CYS A 269 8.18 -15.14 8.91
C CYS A 269 8.45 -14.11 7.79
N GLY A 270 9.03 -12.96 8.14
CA GLY A 270 9.26 -11.83 7.22
C GLY A 270 8.18 -10.74 7.24
N GLU A 271 7.08 -10.91 7.98
CA GLU A 271 6.01 -9.89 8.08
C GLU A 271 6.25 -8.87 9.22
N GLY A 272 7.06 -9.24 10.22
CA GLY A 272 7.25 -8.47 11.45
C GLY A 272 7.84 -7.07 11.23
N GLY A 273 7.41 -6.11 12.05
CA GLY A 273 7.99 -4.76 12.10
C GLY A 273 7.79 -3.92 10.84
N ALA A 274 6.90 -4.33 9.93
CA ALA A 274 6.65 -3.68 8.63
C ALA A 274 7.87 -3.61 7.70
N VAL A 275 8.90 -4.44 7.95
CA VAL A 275 10.17 -4.40 7.22
C VAL A 275 9.98 -4.61 5.72
N GLY A 276 9.03 -5.44 5.31
CA GLY A 276 8.76 -5.72 3.91
C GLY A 276 8.32 -4.51 3.07
N PHE A 277 7.94 -3.39 3.69
CA PHE A 277 7.63 -2.15 2.98
C PHE A 277 8.88 -1.33 2.63
N LEU A 278 9.95 -1.44 3.42
CA LEU A 278 11.20 -0.71 3.21
C LEU A 278 12.29 -1.57 2.57
N THR A 279 12.45 -2.79 3.06
CA THR A 279 13.47 -3.75 2.60
C THR A 279 12.82 -5.11 2.30
N PRO A 280 12.15 -5.25 1.14
CA PRO A 280 11.43 -6.47 0.78
C PRO A 280 12.33 -7.70 0.70
N ASP A 281 13.59 -7.54 0.29
CA ASP A 281 14.56 -8.64 0.23
C ASP A 281 14.89 -9.20 1.61
N PHE A 282 15.00 -8.33 2.62
CA PHE A 282 15.22 -8.73 4.01
C PHE A 282 14.03 -9.51 4.55
N ALA A 283 12.83 -8.97 4.34
CA ALA A 283 11.60 -9.67 4.67
C ALA A 283 11.48 -11.02 3.93
N GLY A 284 11.92 -11.08 2.66
CA GLY A 284 11.91 -12.30 1.85
C GLY A 284 12.88 -13.38 2.35
N SER A 285 14.08 -12.98 2.81
CA SER A 285 15.10 -13.91 3.31
C SER A 285 14.61 -14.77 4.47
N TRP A 286 13.89 -14.15 5.41
CA TRP A 286 13.27 -14.85 6.55
C TRP A 286 12.26 -15.90 6.13
N GLY A 287 11.40 -15.56 5.16
CA GLY A 287 10.40 -16.49 4.64
C GLY A 287 11.03 -17.70 3.95
N ARG A 288 12.11 -17.49 3.18
CA ARG A 288 12.85 -18.58 2.51
C ARG A 288 13.50 -19.53 3.50
N LEU A 289 14.20 -19.00 4.52
CA LEU A 289 14.76 -19.82 5.61
C LEU A 289 13.69 -20.68 6.30
N ARG A 290 12.48 -20.13 6.53
CA ARG A 290 11.37 -20.93 7.10
C ARG A 290 10.90 -22.06 6.18
N GLN A 291 10.90 -21.86 4.86
CA GLN A 291 10.53 -22.91 3.91
C GLN A 291 11.62 -23.98 3.80
N GLU A 292 12.89 -23.57 3.83
CA GLU A 292 14.03 -24.49 3.89
C GLU A 292 13.96 -25.37 5.13
N GLU A 293 13.73 -24.79 6.31
CA GLU A 293 13.53 -25.56 7.55
C GLU A 293 12.33 -26.50 7.50
N ALA A 294 11.26 -26.12 6.79
CA ALA A 294 10.09 -26.97 6.64
C ALA A 294 10.36 -28.18 5.73
N THR A 295 11.42 -28.15 4.91
CA THR A 295 11.82 -29.19 3.95
C THR A 295 10.63 -29.73 3.15
N GLY A 296 9.82 -28.81 2.60
CA GLY A 296 8.62 -29.13 1.81
C GLY A 296 7.39 -29.56 2.61
N ARG A 297 7.48 -29.74 3.94
CA ARG A 297 6.32 -30.01 4.79
C ARG A 297 5.42 -28.79 4.88
N LYS A 298 4.13 -29.05 5.11
CA LYS A 298 3.15 -27.98 5.31
C LYS A 298 3.40 -27.26 6.63
N ILE A 299 3.50 -25.94 6.56
CA ILE A 299 3.61 -25.08 7.74
C ILE A 299 2.21 -24.77 8.28
N VAL A 300 1.96 -25.09 9.54
CA VAL A 300 0.78 -24.64 10.28
C VAL A 300 1.22 -23.50 11.20
N THR A 301 0.50 -22.39 11.15
CA THR A 301 0.71 -21.24 12.05
C THR A 301 -0.61 -20.71 12.56
N TYR A 302 -0.56 -19.87 13.58
CA TYR A 302 -1.73 -19.33 14.27
C TYR A 302 -1.70 -17.80 14.30
N CYS A 303 -0.98 -17.20 13.34
CA CYS A 303 -1.08 -15.80 12.99
C CYS A 303 -1.49 -15.66 11.53
N ALA A 304 -2.62 -15.00 11.26
CA ALA A 304 -3.09 -14.77 9.88
C ALA A 304 -2.07 -14.02 9.01
N GLY A 305 -1.26 -13.13 9.61
CA GLY A 305 -0.16 -12.45 8.92
C GLY A 305 0.97 -13.41 8.52
N CYS A 306 1.44 -14.26 9.45
CA CYS A 306 2.43 -15.30 9.14
C CYS A 306 1.90 -16.25 8.06
N ALA A 307 0.64 -16.69 8.18
CA ALA A 307 0.01 -17.57 7.20
C ALA A 307 0.00 -16.93 5.81
N GLY A 308 -0.44 -15.67 5.70
CA GLY A 308 -0.48 -14.95 4.43
C GLY A 308 0.90 -14.66 3.82
N LYS A 309 1.93 -14.48 4.66
CA LYS A 309 3.31 -14.24 4.20
C LYS A 309 3.98 -15.53 3.71
N LEU A 310 3.91 -16.61 4.50
CA LEU A 310 4.56 -17.88 4.20
C LEU A 310 3.82 -18.66 3.09
N ALA A 311 2.50 -18.52 2.97
CA ALA A 311 1.72 -19.15 1.88
C ALA A 311 2.13 -18.67 0.47
N LYS A 312 2.86 -17.56 0.35
CA LYS A 312 3.42 -17.10 -0.93
C LYS A 312 4.66 -17.90 -1.37
N LEU A 313 5.28 -18.62 -0.44
CA LEU A 313 6.55 -19.31 -0.65
C LEU A 313 6.41 -20.84 -0.59
N GLY A 314 5.39 -21.36 0.09
CA GLY A 314 5.14 -22.78 0.15
C GLY A 314 3.85 -23.12 0.92
N PRO A 315 3.47 -24.41 0.97
CA PRO A 315 2.22 -24.86 1.57
C PRO A 315 2.10 -24.40 3.03
N THR A 316 1.17 -23.49 3.31
CA THR A 316 0.97 -22.93 4.64
C THR A 316 -0.51 -22.81 4.96
N ALA A 317 -0.91 -23.26 6.15
CA ALA A 317 -2.27 -23.14 6.65
C ALA A 317 -2.30 -22.37 7.98
N HIS A 318 -3.45 -21.75 8.27
CA HIS A 318 -3.72 -21.28 9.63
C HIS A 318 -4.30 -22.42 10.47
N VAL A 319 -4.01 -22.48 11.76
CA VAL A 319 -4.51 -23.57 12.63
C VAL A 319 -6.04 -23.68 12.63
N LEU A 320 -6.75 -22.55 12.50
CA LEU A 320 -8.22 -22.56 12.41
C LEU A 320 -8.74 -23.11 11.07
N ASP A 321 -7.93 -23.12 10.02
CA ASP A 321 -8.29 -23.79 8.76
C ASP A 321 -8.25 -25.31 8.98
N LEU A 322 -7.25 -25.80 9.73
CA LEU A 322 -7.13 -27.21 10.08
C LEU A 322 -8.30 -27.69 10.94
N LEU A 323 -8.63 -26.96 12.01
CA LEU A 323 -9.66 -27.36 12.99
C LEU A 323 -11.07 -27.48 12.42
N TRP A 324 -11.43 -26.66 11.41
CA TRP A 324 -12.82 -26.60 10.92
C TRP A 324 -13.00 -26.95 9.44
N GLU A 325 -11.92 -27.12 8.66
CA GLU A 325 -12.00 -27.61 7.27
C GLU A 325 -11.39 -29.01 7.10
N GLY A 326 -10.95 -29.65 8.18
CA GLY A 326 -10.52 -31.04 8.19
C GLY A 326 -9.46 -31.33 7.12
N LYS A 327 -9.74 -32.32 6.25
CA LYS A 327 -8.84 -32.69 5.13
C LYS A 327 -8.50 -31.51 4.20
N GLU A 328 -9.43 -30.59 3.91
CA GLU A 328 -9.14 -29.42 3.04
C GLU A 328 -8.20 -28.42 3.72
N GLY A 329 -8.36 -28.22 5.03
CA GLY A 329 -7.43 -27.46 5.86
C GLY A 329 -6.04 -28.09 5.87
N ALA A 330 -5.99 -29.42 5.96
CA ALA A 330 -4.75 -30.19 5.93
C ALA A 330 -4.10 -30.34 4.55
N THR A 331 -4.84 -30.29 3.45
CA THR A 331 -4.29 -30.28 2.07
C THR A 331 -3.93 -28.88 1.61
N GLY A 332 -4.36 -27.84 2.33
CA GLY A 332 -4.00 -26.44 2.04
C GLY A 332 -4.85 -25.82 0.92
N SER A 333 -5.98 -26.47 0.59
CA SER A 333 -6.99 -25.97 -0.34
C SER A 333 -8.03 -25.06 0.33
N ALA A 334 -7.84 -24.77 1.62
CA ALA A 334 -8.65 -23.85 2.41
C ALA A 334 -8.93 -22.54 1.65
N LYS A 335 -10.22 -22.21 1.44
CA LYS A 335 -10.62 -21.00 0.72
C LYS A 335 -10.38 -19.76 1.58
N VAL A 336 -9.24 -19.11 1.38
CA VAL A 336 -8.87 -17.85 2.05
C VAL A 336 -9.19 -16.65 1.16
N ALA A 337 -9.92 -15.68 1.71
CA ALA A 337 -10.24 -14.45 0.97
C ALA A 337 -8.97 -13.62 0.72
N LYS A 338 -8.83 -13.11 -0.51
CA LYS A 338 -7.74 -12.20 -0.92
C LYS A 338 -8.27 -10.76 -1.10
N PRO A 339 -7.43 -9.72 -0.95
CA PRO A 339 -7.84 -8.35 -1.29
C PRO A 339 -8.32 -8.25 -2.74
N PRO A 340 -9.37 -7.45 -3.05
CA PRO A 340 -10.12 -6.58 -2.14
C PRO A 340 -11.27 -7.28 -1.39
N PHE A 341 -11.58 -8.55 -1.69
CA PHE A 341 -12.71 -9.27 -1.11
C PHE A 341 -12.66 -9.42 0.42
N THR A 342 -11.46 -9.36 1.01
CA THR A 342 -11.29 -9.34 2.47
C THR A 342 -12.08 -8.22 3.15
N TYR A 343 -12.22 -7.06 2.51
CA TYR A 343 -13.00 -5.95 3.05
C TYR A 343 -14.50 -6.25 3.02
N TRP A 344 -15.00 -6.79 1.91
CA TRP A 344 -16.40 -7.20 1.84
C TRP A 344 -16.74 -8.30 2.85
N LYS A 345 -15.83 -9.27 3.04
CA LYS A 345 -15.96 -10.30 4.10
C LYS A 345 -16.04 -9.69 5.50
N ARG A 346 -15.23 -8.66 5.82
CA ARG A 346 -15.33 -7.94 7.11
C ARG A 346 -16.68 -7.26 7.30
N LEU A 347 -17.23 -6.62 6.25
CA LEU A 347 -18.55 -5.99 6.32
C LEU A 347 -19.65 -7.03 6.55
N ARG A 348 -19.61 -8.16 5.84
CA ARG A 348 -20.55 -9.27 6.06
C ARG A 348 -20.43 -9.87 7.45
N LEU A 349 -19.20 -10.03 7.95
CA LEU A 349 -18.94 -10.52 9.30
C LEU A 349 -19.53 -9.59 10.35
N LYS A 350 -19.32 -8.28 10.21
CA LYS A 350 -19.91 -7.26 11.07
C LYS A 350 -21.44 -7.35 11.08
N LYS A 351 -22.08 -7.32 9.90
CA LYS A 351 -23.54 -7.48 9.79
C LYS A 351 -24.06 -8.77 10.40
N TRP A 352 -23.29 -9.85 10.29
CA TRP A 352 -23.63 -11.11 10.93
C TRP A 352 -23.64 -10.96 12.46
N PHE A 353 -22.62 -10.34 13.06
CA PHE A 353 -22.58 -10.11 14.50
C PHE A 353 -23.63 -9.11 15.00
N GLU A 354 -23.92 -8.05 14.25
CA GLU A 354 -25.02 -7.12 14.54
C GLU A 354 -26.37 -7.84 14.63
N LYS A 355 -26.59 -8.84 13.79
CA LYS A 355 -27.84 -9.62 13.77
C LYS A 355 -27.91 -10.71 14.84
N HIS A 356 -26.79 -11.34 15.20
CA HIS A 356 -26.77 -12.58 16.00
C HIS A 356 -26.25 -12.42 17.43
N VAL A 357 -25.71 -11.25 17.78
CA VAL A 357 -25.30 -10.95 19.15
C VAL A 357 -26.38 -10.07 19.78
N PRO A 358 -27.09 -10.56 20.81
CA PRO A 358 -28.08 -9.76 21.53
C PRO A 358 -27.37 -8.74 22.42
N ALA A 359 -26.83 -7.69 21.80
CA ALA A 359 -26.04 -6.67 22.48
C ALA A 359 -26.98 -5.74 23.27
N ALA A 360 -26.85 -5.72 24.60
CA ALA A 360 -27.46 -4.72 25.46
C ALA A 360 -26.80 -3.35 25.25
N VAL A 361 -25.48 -3.35 25.00
CA VAL A 361 -24.72 -2.17 24.61
C VAL A 361 -23.98 -2.46 23.31
N ALA A 362 -24.20 -1.62 22.30
CA ALA A 362 -23.51 -1.71 21.03
C ALA A 362 -22.89 -0.37 20.61
N ARG A 363 -21.71 -0.42 19.99
CA ARG A 363 -21.12 0.75 19.34
C ARG A 363 -20.28 0.42 18.12
N GLU A 364 -20.07 1.44 17.30
CA GLU A 364 -19.03 1.48 16.28
C GLU A 364 -17.98 2.52 16.71
N ARG A 365 -16.72 2.37 16.28
CA ARG A 365 -15.70 3.36 16.62
C ARG A 365 -15.88 4.63 15.78
N THR A 366 -16.03 5.76 16.47
CA THR A 366 -16.08 7.10 15.88
C THR A 366 -14.83 7.93 16.17
N PHE A 367 -14.07 7.56 17.20
CA PHE A 367 -12.83 8.24 17.58
C PHE A 367 -11.74 8.08 16.51
N THR A 368 -11.04 9.18 16.24
CA THR A 368 -9.86 9.21 15.36
C THR A 368 -8.74 9.98 16.04
N GLY A 369 -7.50 9.48 15.97
CA GLY A 369 -6.35 10.12 16.60
C GLY A 369 -5.97 11.46 15.95
N LYS A 370 -5.27 12.32 16.71
CA LYS A 370 -4.90 13.71 16.34
C LYS A 370 -4.28 13.87 14.94
N GLU A 371 -3.44 12.93 14.48
CA GLU A 371 -2.84 12.97 13.13
C GLU A 371 -3.87 12.88 11.99
N GLU A 372 -5.03 12.25 12.24
CA GLU A 372 -6.04 12.02 11.20
C GLU A 372 -7.06 13.15 11.08
N GLN A 373 -7.19 14.02 12.10
CA GLN A 373 -8.08 15.18 12.09
C GLN A 373 -7.63 16.28 11.11
N LYS A 374 -6.36 16.28 10.65
CA LYS A 374 -5.81 17.30 9.73
C LYS A 374 -6.30 17.22 8.27
N LYS A 375 -7.41 16.53 7.96
CA LYS A 375 -7.86 16.29 6.58
C LYS A 375 -8.81 17.34 6.02
N GLY A 376 -8.27 18.51 5.72
CA GLY A 376 -8.87 19.41 4.72
C GLY A 376 -8.69 18.93 3.26
N GLY A 377 -7.89 17.89 3.00
CA GLY A 377 -7.50 17.49 1.64
C GLY A 377 -8.62 16.85 0.80
N MET A 378 -9.49 16.03 1.40
CA MET A 378 -10.61 15.41 0.66
C MET A 378 -11.70 16.43 0.35
N VAL A 379 -11.95 17.37 1.27
CA VAL A 379 -12.83 18.52 1.05
C VAL A 379 -12.26 19.43 -0.04
N LYS A 380 -10.95 19.72 -0.03
CA LYS A 380 -10.28 20.47 -1.11
C LYS A 380 -10.34 19.74 -2.46
N PHE A 381 -10.21 18.42 -2.49
CA PHE A 381 -10.35 17.62 -3.72
C PHE A 381 -11.80 17.59 -4.23
N LEU A 382 -12.79 17.43 -3.34
CA LEU A 382 -14.21 17.53 -3.68
C LEU A 382 -14.57 18.94 -4.16
N LEU A 383 -14.10 20.00 -3.48
CA LEU A 383 -14.26 21.39 -3.89
C LEU A 383 -13.60 21.66 -5.25
N PHE A 384 -12.43 21.06 -5.52
CA PHE A 384 -11.79 21.15 -6.83
C PHE A 384 -12.60 20.44 -7.92
N LEU A 385 -13.15 19.24 -7.65
CA LEU A 385 -14.03 18.54 -8.60
C LEU A 385 -15.34 19.29 -8.84
N VAL A 386 -15.93 19.89 -7.81
CA VAL A 386 -17.12 20.74 -7.92
C VAL A 386 -16.81 22.01 -8.71
N PHE A 387 -15.69 22.67 -8.42
CA PHE A 387 -15.22 23.82 -9.19
C PHE A 387 -15.01 23.46 -10.66
N LEU A 388 -14.36 22.34 -10.95
CA LEU A 388 -14.15 21.85 -12.32
C LEU A 388 -15.48 21.55 -13.01
N ALA A 389 -16.43 20.91 -12.32
CA ALA A 389 -17.77 20.66 -12.85
C ALA A 389 -18.54 21.95 -13.12
N VAL A 390 -18.43 22.96 -12.25
CA VAL A 390 -19.05 24.29 -12.42
C VAL A 390 -18.42 25.03 -13.60
N VAL A 391 -17.10 24.99 -13.76
CA VAL A 391 -16.42 25.59 -14.93
C VAL A 391 -16.88 24.92 -16.23
N ILE A 392 -16.92 23.58 -16.27
CA ILE A 392 -17.39 22.83 -17.45
C ILE A 392 -18.87 23.14 -17.75
N ALA A 393 -19.71 23.19 -16.72
CA ALA A 393 -21.12 23.52 -16.86
C ALA A 393 -21.30 24.96 -17.36
N THR A 394 -20.56 25.92 -16.80
CA THR A 394 -20.58 27.34 -17.20
C THR A 394 -20.14 27.52 -18.65
N VAL A 395 -19.07 26.84 -19.09
CA VAL A 395 -18.60 26.89 -20.48
C VAL A 395 -19.65 26.30 -21.45
N LYS A 396 -20.39 25.27 -21.02
CA LYS A 396 -21.49 24.68 -21.82
C LYS A 396 -22.73 25.57 -21.86
N THR A 397 -23.11 26.20 -20.75
CA THR A 397 -24.36 27.00 -20.65
C THR A 397 -24.22 28.41 -21.20
N THR A 398 -23.05 29.04 -21.05
CA THR A 398 -22.77 30.38 -21.61
C THR A 398 -22.54 30.37 -23.12
N GLY A 399 -22.46 29.19 -23.74
CA GLY A 399 -22.16 29.09 -25.17
C GLY A 399 -20.77 29.56 -25.54
N ALA A 400 -19.81 29.63 -24.60
CA ALA A 400 -18.40 29.93 -24.90
C ALA A 400 -17.79 28.93 -25.90
N ALA A 401 -18.33 27.71 -25.99
CA ALA A 401 -18.02 26.75 -27.05
C ALA A 401 -18.45 27.20 -28.46
N ARG A 402 -19.43 28.10 -28.60
CA ARG A 402 -19.82 28.74 -29.88
C ARG A 402 -18.84 29.83 -30.34
N TYR A 403 -18.00 30.37 -29.46
CA TYR A 403 -16.88 31.23 -29.88
C TYR A 403 -15.71 30.44 -30.50
N LEU A 404 -15.70 29.11 -30.33
CA LEU A 404 -14.83 28.16 -31.03
C LEU A 404 -15.47 27.61 -32.32
N GLU A 405 -16.67 28.09 -32.67
CA GLU A 405 -17.39 27.67 -33.86
C GLU A 405 -16.72 28.24 -35.12
N GLN A 406 -16.60 27.39 -36.13
CA GLN A 406 -15.73 27.51 -37.29
C GLN A 406 -15.89 28.84 -38.07
N GLN A 407 -17.04 29.50 -37.95
CA GLN A 407 -17.35 30.76 -38.64
C GLN A 407 -16.70 31.98 -37.95
N THR A 408 -16.79 32.11 -36.62
CA THR A 408 -16.26 33.27 -35.89
C THR A 408 -14.73 33.32 -35.90
N LEU A 409 -14.07 32.15 -35.83
CA LEU A 409 -12.60 32.06 -35.97
C LEU A 409 -12.13 32.45 -37.37
N LYS A 410 -12.91 32.08 -38.40
CA LYS A 410 -12.61 32.45 -39.79
C LYS A 410 -12.78 33.96 -39.99
N THR A 411 -13.86 34.55 -39.49
CA THR A 411 -14.14 36.00 -39.61
C THR A 411 -13.17 36.85 -38.80
N LEU A 412 -12.74 36.41 -37.62
CA LEU A 412 -11.74 37.11 -36.79
C LEU A 412 -10.34 37.09 -37.44
N ILE A 413 -10.02 36.01 -38.17
CA ILE A 413 -8.73 35.82 -38.83
C ILE A 413 -8.69 36.47 -40.22
N GLU A 414 -9.77 36.38 -41.00
CA GLU A 414 -9.94 37.09 -42.27
C GLU A 414 -9.90 38.62 -42.06
N SER A 415 -10.31 39.12 -40.88
CA SER A 415 -10.20 40.54 -40.51
C SER A 415 -8.84 40.96 -39.91
N THR A 416 -7.95 40.04 -39.53
CA THR A 416 -6.60 40.35 -38.99
C THR A 416 -5.46 40.22 -40.01
N GLY A 417 -5.74 39.77 -41.24
CA GLY A 417 -4.77 39.76 -42.34
C GLY A 417 -3.44 39.08 -41.99
N VAL A 418 -2.32 39.79 -42.17
CA VAL A 418 -0.94 39.29 -41.97
C VAL A 418 -0.64 38.85 -40.52
N LEU A 419 -1.42 39.31 -39.53
CA LEU A 419 -1.20 38.96 -38.12
C LEU A 419 -1.89 37.65 -37.66
N ALA A 420 -2.69 37.04 -38.53
CA ALA A 420 -3.43 35.81 -38.22
C ALA A 420 -2.58 34.65 -37.65
N PRO A 421 -1.36 34.36 -38.15
CA PRO A 421 -0.51 33.30 -37.59
C PRO A 421 -0.09 33.59 -36.14
N ILE A 422 0.20 34.85 -35.81
CA ILE A 422 0.66 35.26 -34.48
C ILE A 422 -0.48 35.10 -33.47
N VAL A 423 -1.68 35.55 -33.83
CA VAL A 423 -2.88 35.40 -32.99
C VAL A 423 -3.20 33.93 -32.76
N TYR A 424 -3.14 33.10 -33.80
CA TYR A 424 -3.32 31.65 -33.68
C TYR A 424 -2.31 31.02 -32.72
N MET A 425 -1.03 31.35 -32.86
CA MET A 425 0.03 30.80 -32.00
C MET A 425 -0.14 31.22 -30.54
N LEU A 426 -0.56 32.47 -30.28
CA LEU A 426 -0.85 32.95 -28.92
C LEU A 426 -2.04 32.21 -28.29
N VAL A 427 -3.15 32.07 -29.04
CA VAL A 427 -4.32 31.33 -28.58
C VAL A 427 -3.97 29.88 -28.28
N TYR A 428 -3.21 29.22 -29.16
CA TYR A 428 -2.77 27.84 -28.96
C TYR A 428 -1.79 27.71 -27.78
N THR A 429 -0.99 28.73 -27.49
CA THR A 429 -0.08 28.70 -26.33
C THR A 429 -0.85 28.84 -25.01
N ILE A 430 -1.85 29.73 -24.96
CA ILE A 430 -2.59 30.09 -23.73
C ILE A 430 -3.72 29.10 -23.43
N ALA A 431 -4.50 28.69 -24.44
CA ALA A 431 -5.70 27.88 -24.23
C ALA A 431 -5.43 26.52 -23.56
N PRO A 432 -4.41 25.73 -23.96
CA PRO A 432 -4.06 24.49 -23.27
C PRO A 432 -3.49 24.73 -21.86
N ALA A 433 -2.83 25.87 -21.62
CA ALA A 433 -2.41 26.26 -20.27
C ALA A 433 -3.62 26.49 -19.34
N LEU A 434 -4.76 26.92 -19.90
CA LEU A 434 -6.07 27.04 -19.26
C LEU A 434 -6.91 25.74 -19.31
N PHE A 435 -6.30 24.60 -19.59
CA PHE A 435 -6.94 23.28 -19.68
C PHE A 435 -7.99 23.11 -20.78
N LEU A 436 -7.99 23.99 -21.81
CA LEU A 436 -8.83 23.79 -22.98
C LEU A 436 -8.29 22.65 -23.87
N PRO A 437 -9.17 21.91 -24.58
CA PRO A 437 -8.75 20.82 -25.45
C PRO A 437 -7.99 21.37 -26.66
N GLY A 438 -6.74 20.90 -26.87
CA GLY A 438 -5.88 21.39 -27.95
C GLY A 438 -6.19 20.83 -29.35
N LEU A 439 -6.99 19.76 -29.44
CA LEU A 439 -7.32 19.10 -30.71
C LEU A 439 -8.21 19.97 -31.62
N PRO A 440 -9.28 20.63 -31.14
CA PRO A 440 -10.03 21.62 -31.93
C PRO A 440 -9.15 22.74 -32.50
N ILE A 441 -8.21 23.25 -31.70
CA ILE A 441 -7.32 24.35 -32.09
C ILE A 441 -6.32 23.86 -33.15
N THR A 442 -5.79 22.64 -32.98
CA THR A 442 -4.89 21.98 -33.96
C THR A 442 -5.57 21.80 -35.32
N ILE A 443 -6.83 21.35 -35.33
CA ILE A 443 -7.63 21.18 -36.54
C ILE A 443 -7.89 22.54 -37.21
N ALA A 444 -8.20 23.57 -36.42
CA ALA A 444 -8.37 24.93 -36.92
C ALA A 444 -7.10 25.43 -37.66
N GLY A 445 -5.90 25.15 -37.13
CA GLY A 445 -4.64 25.51 -37.80
C GLY A 445 -4.48 24.90 -39.19
N GLY A 446 -4.89 23.64 -39.38
CA GLY A 446 -4.87 22.98 -40.69
C GLY A 446 -5.86 23.56 -41.70
N ILE A 447 -7.03 23.97 -41.21
CA ILE A 447 -8.10 24.55 -42.05
C ILE A 447 -7.78 25.99 -42.45
N LEU A 448 -7.18 26.75 -41.53
CA LEU A 448 -6.92 28.18 -41.71
C LEU A 448 -5.64 28.46 -42.52
N PHE A 449 -4.59 27.67 -42.31
CA PHE A 449 -3.27 27.94 -42.91
C PHE A 449 -2.82 26.85 -43.90
N GLY A 450 -3.66 25.83 -44.13
CA GLY A 450 -3.32 24.69 -44.99
C GLY A 450 -2.34 23.70 -44.35
N PRO A 451 -2.01 22.61 -45.06
CA PRO A 451 -1.30 21.47 -44.48
C PRO A 451 0.15 21.79 -44.09
N PHE A 452 0.84 22.62 -44.86
CA PHE A 452 2.24 22.97 -44.59
C PHE A 452 2.36 24.03 -43.48
N TRP A 453 1.78 25.22 -43.70
CA TRP A 453 1.87 26.32 -42.73
C TRP A 453 1.08 26.05 -41.46
N GLY A 454 -0.01 25.29 -41.52
CA GLY A 454 -0.72 24.80 -40.34
C GLY A 454 0.17 23.97 -39.43
N VAL A 455 0.96 23.05 -39.99
CA VAL A 455 1.94 22.26 -39.21
C VAL A 455 2.98 23.16 -38.58
N VAL A 456 3.58 24.06 -39.36
CA VAL A 456 4.62 24.99 -38.89
C VAL A 456 4.12 25.82 -37.70
N TYR A 457 2.98 26.50 -37.84
CA TYR A 457 2.46 27.34 -36.75
C TYR A 457 2.01 26.52 -35.54
N THR A 458 1.42 25.35 -35.75
CA THR A 458 0.90 24.52 -34.65
C THR A 458 2.01 23.85 -33.86
N ILE A 459 3.08 23.38 -34.50
CA ILE A 459 4.19 22.76 -33.79
C ILE A 459 4.98 23.80 -32.98
N ILE A 460 5.15 25.00 -33.52
CA ILE A 460 5.80 26.13 -32.82
C ILE A 460 4.96 26.53 -31.61
N ALA A 461 3.65 26.74 -31.79
CA ALA A 461 2.78 27.13 -30.69
C ALA A 461 2.62 26.05 -29.62
N SER A 462 2.46 24.79 -30.01
CA SER A 462 2.30 23.68 -29.07
C SER A 462 3.57 23.42 -28.25
N THR A 463 4.74 23.53 -28.88
CA THR A 463 6.04 23.43 -28.19
C THR A 463 6.24 24.62 -27.25
N THR A 464 5.88 25.84 -27.68
CA THR A 464 5.98 27.05 -26.86
C THR A 464 5.08 26.95 -25.63
N GLY A 465 3.81 26.57 -25.79
CA GLY A 465 2.88 26.34 -24.67
C GLY A 465 3.36 25.26 -23.70
N ALA A 466 3.90 24.16 -24.23
CA ALA A 466 4.49 23.10 -23.40
C ALA A 466 5.71 23.59 -22.61
N CYS A 467 6.53 24.48 -23.20
CA CYS A 467 7.68 25.10 -22.54
C CYS A 467 7.25 26.10 -21.48
N VAL A 468 6.24 26.93 -21.74
CA VAL A 468 5.71 27.89 -20.77
C VAL A 468 5.14 27.16 -19.54
N ALA A 469 4.27 26.16 -19.75
CA ALA A 469 3.72 25.36 -18.64
C ALA A 469 4.81 24.66 -17.81
N PHE A 470 5.84 24.15 -18.49
CA PHE A 470 7.00 23.55 -17.85
C PHE A 470 7.79 24.54 -16.98
N LEU A 471 8.07 25.74 -17.50
CA LEU A 471 8.82 26.78 -16.78
C LEU A 471 8.00 27.36 -15.61
N VAL A 472 6.70 27.58 -15.82
CA VAL A 472 5.77 27.99 -14.75
C VAL A 472 5.80 26.98 -13.62
N SER A 473 5.67 25.69 -13.93
CA SER A 473 5.75 24.63 -12.91
C SER A 473 7.10 24.61 -12.19
N ARG A 474 8.19 24.77 -12.94
CA ARG A 474 9.56 24.71 -12.43
C ARG A 474 9.91 25.84 -11.48
N TYR A 475 9.46 27.06 -11.76
CA TYR A 475 9.85 28.24 -10.98
C TYR A 475 8.79 28.69 -9.97
N LEU A 476 7.49 28.46 -10.23
CA LEU A 476 6.41 28.91 -9.35
C LEU A 476 5.83 27.79 -8.46
N ALA A 477 5.85 26.53 -8.90
CA ALA A 477 5.20 25.43 -8.18
C ALA A 477 6.17 24.45 -7.52
N ARG A 478 7.43 24.38 -7.99
CA ARG A 478 8.38 23.34 -7.57
C ARG A 478 8.68 23.36 -6.08
N GLU A 479 8.95 24.52 -5.48
CA GLU A 479 9.27 24.63 -4.04
C GLU A 479 8.08 24.23 -3.14
N TRP A 480 6.85 24.61 -3.53
CA TRP A 480 5.63 24.24 -2.82
C TRP A 480 5.32 22.74 -2.95
N VAL A 481 5.54 22.16 -4.14
CA VAL A 481 5.25 20.76 -4.42
C VAL A 481 6.33 19.81 -3.88
N GLU A 482 7.61 20.15 -3.96
CA GLU A 482 8.70 19.36 -3.34
C GLU A 482 8.54 19.28 -1.81
N GLY A 483 7.96 20.31 -1.19
CA GLY A 483 7.58 20.29 0.23
C GLY A 483 6.50 19.25 0.58
N GLN A 484 5.58 18.95 -0.35
CA GLN A 484 4.41 18.09 -0.14
C GLN A 484 4.56 16.68 -0.76
N LEU A 485 5.35 16.50 -1.82
CA LEU A 485 5.52 15.25 -2.56
C LEU A 485 6.89 14.60 -2.33
N LYS A 486 7.19 14.23 -1.08
CA LYS A 486 8.42 13.51 -0.69
C LYS A 486 8.33 11.99 -0.85
N SER A 487 7.58 11.48 -1.84
CA SER A 487 7.45 10.03 -2.04
C SER A 487 8.67 9.45 -2.79
N PRO A 488 9.16 8.25 -2.47
CA PRO A 488 10.20 7.54 -3.22
C PRO A 488 9.72 7.05 -4.58
N ARG A 489 8.41 6.98 -4.84
CA ARG A 489 7.90 6.84 -6.22
C ARG A 489 8.17 8.09 -7.04
N TRP A 490 8.00 9.27 -6.42
CA TRP A 490 8.40 10.53 -7.02
C TRP A 490 9.90 10.59 -7.17
N ARG A 491 10.71 10.22 -6.16
CA ARG A 491 12.18 10.15 -6.31
C ARG A 491 12.64 9.15 -7.36
N ARG A 492 12.09 7.94 -7.45
CA ARG A 492 12.43 6.97 -8.51
C ARG A 492 11.98 7.43 -9.89
N LEU A 493 10.83 8.11 -9.97
CA LEU A 493 10.37 8.72 -11.22
C LEU A 493 11.27 9.89 -11.61
N ASP A 494 11.66 10.73 -10.65
CA ASP A 494 12.53 11.88 -10.82
C ASP A 494 13.97 11.45 -11.17
N GLU A 495 14.53 10.46 -10.48
CA GLU A 495 15.82 9.80 -10.77
C GLU A 495 15.78 9.03 -12.10
N GLY A 496 14.66 8.36 -12.42
CA GLY A 496 14.47 7.68 -13.70
C GLY A 496 14.35 8.65 -14.88
N VAL A 497 13.71 9.81 -14.66
CA VAL A 497 13.64 10.93 -15.60
C VAL A 497 14.98 11.69 -15.67
N GLU A 498 15.77 11.71 -14.60
CA GLU A 498 17.12 12.28 -14.57
C GLU A 498 18.08 11.44 -15.44
N GLN A 499 18.02 10.11 -15.34
CA GLN A 499 18.89 9.21 -16.12
C GLN A 499 18.44 9.01 -17.57
N HIS A 500 17.14 9.09 -17.86
CA HIS A 500 16.56 8.75 -19.18
C HIS A 500 15.48 9.72 -19.67
N GLY A 501 15.55 11.01 -19.29
CA GLY A 501 14.46 11.98 -19.46
C GLY A 501 13.90 12.10 -20.88
N TRP A 502 14.76 12.12 -21.90
CA TRP A 502 14.30 12.19 -23.29
C TRP A 502 13.47 10.96 -23.72
N LYS A 503 13.79 9.75 -23.22
CA LYS A 503 13.03 8.53 -23.57
C LYS A 503 11.64 8.58 -22.97
N VAL A 504 11.52 9.08 -21.74
CA VAL A 504 10.24 9.22 -21.04
C VAL A 504 9.36 10.26 -21.73
N VAL A 505 9.92 11.44 -22.05
CA VAL A 505 9.20 12.48 -22.79
C VAL A 505 8.76 11.94 -24.15
N ALA A 506 9.67 11.36 -24.94
CA ALA A 506 9.36 10.79 -26.25
C ALA A 506 8.22 9.76 -26.18
N PHE A 507 8.28 8.82 -25.22
CA PHE A 507 7.25 7.81 -25.03
C PHE A 507 5.88 8.43 -24.73
N THR A 508 5.82 9.42 -23.82
CA THR A 508 4.56 10.09 -23.47
C THR A 508 3.99 10.98 -24.58
N ARG A 509 4.83 11.44 -25.54
CA ARG A 509 4.37 12.20 -26.71
C ARG A 509 3.88 11.30 -27.84
N LEU A 510 4.50 10.13 -28.02
CA LEU A 510 4.12 9.18 -29.05
C LEU A 510 2.90 8.33 -28.65
N ILE A 511 2.67 8.11 -27.34
CA ILE A 511 1.54 7.33 -26.84
C ILE A 511 0.64 8.22 -25.97
N PRO A 512 -0.56 8.60 -26.44
CA PRO A 512 -1.44 9.55 -25.75
C PRO A 512 -2.23 8.88 -24.60
N LEU A 513 -1.53 8.32 -23.60
CA LEU A 513 -2.15 7.71 -22.42
C LEU A 513 -2.61 8.74 -21.38
N PHE A 514 -2.03 9.94 -21.40
CA PHE A 514 -2.24 10.96 -20.38
C PHE A 514 -2.56 12.33 -20.98
N PRO A 515 -3.33 13.19 -20.29
CA PRO A 515 -3.65 14.53 -20.77
C PRO A 515 -2.40 15.39 -20.98
N PHE A 516 -2.27 15.97 -22.18
CA PHE A 516 -1.13 16.79 -22.60
C PHE A 516 -0.78 17.91 -21.60
N ASN A 517 -1.80 18.63 -21.12
CA ASN A 517 -1.63 19.77 -20.23
C ASN A 517 -1.01 19.33 -18.88
N LEU A 518 -1.51 18.23 -18.32
CA LEU A 518 -1.02 17.70 -17.04
C LEU A 518 0.43 17.22 -17.13
N LEU A 519 0.79 16.58 -18.24
CA LEU A 519 2.16 16.12 -18.49
C LEU A 519 3.16 17.28 -18.50
N ASN A 520 2.82 18.41 -19.12
CA ASN A 520 3.72 19.55 -19.24
C ASN A 520 4.08 20.12 -17.86
N TYR A 521 3.09 20.29 -16.98
CA TYR A 521 3.32 20.70 -15.60
C TYR A 521 4.07 19.64 -14.80
N ALA A 522 3.74 18.36 -14.97
CA ALA A 522 4.41 17.26 -14.28
C ALA A 522 5.90 17.18 -14.61
N PHE A 523 6.29 17.34 -15.89
CA PHE A 523 7.70 17.37 -16.27
C PHE A 523 8.45 18.60 -15.74
N GLY A 524 7.77 19.74 -15.56
CA GLY A 524 8.39 20.92 -14.95
C GLY A 524 8.79 20.72 -13.47
N LEU A 525 8.09 19.79 -12.79
CA LEU A 525 8.40 19.38 -11.42
C LEU A 525 9.54 18.36 -11.32
N THR A 526 9.96 17.74 -12.42
CA THR A 526 11.09 16.78 -12.42
C THR A 526 12.41 17.48 -12.71
N LYS A 527 13.53 16.76 -12.57
CA LYS A 527 14.90 17.23 -12.84
C LYS A 527 15.30 17.28 -14.32
N ILE A 528 14.41 16.97 -15.27
CA ILE A 528 14.78 16.97 -16.70
C ILE A 528 15.27 18.36 -17.17
N GLY A 529 16.33 18.39 -17.97
CA GLY A 529 16.84 19.64 -18.55
C GLY A 529 15.82 20.29 -19.49
N PHE A 530 15.67 21.62 -19.44
CA PHE A 530 14.72 22.36 -20.29
C PHE A 530 14.96 22.12 -21.79
N ARG A 531 16.22 22.19 -22.22
CA ARG A 531 16.60 21.96 -23.64
C ARG A 531 16.23 20.55 -24.10
N GLN A 532 16.47 19.56 -23.25
CA GLN A 532 16.15 18.16 -23.55
C GLN A 532 14.62 17.97 -23.67
N TYR A 533 13.84 18.57 -22.78
CA TYR A 533 12.38 18.54 -22.83
C TYR A 533 11.82 19.25 -24.07
N ALA A 534 12.31 20.44 -24.40
CA ALA A 534 11.83 21.25 -25.53
C ALA A 534 12.11 20.57 -26.88
N VAL A 535 13.34 20.12 -27.12
CA VAL A 535 13.73 19.45 -28.38
C VAL A 535 12.98 18.12 -28.53
N THR A 536 12.90 17.32 -27.47
CA THR A 536 12.19 16.03 -27.53
C THR A 536 10.70 16.23 -27.78
N THR A 537 10.09 17.22 -27.15
CA THR A 537 8.67 17.55 -27.38
C THR A 537 8.42 17.97 -28.82
N PHE A 538 9.25 18.87 -29.37
CA PHE A 538 9.16 19.30 -30.77
C PHE A 538 9.25 18.13 -31.76
N VAL A 539 10.31 17.30 -31.62
CA VAL A 539 10.57 16.20 -32.56
C VAL A 539 9.50 15.11 -32.46
N CYS A 540 9.11 14.71 -31.24
CA CYS A 540 8.18 13.59 -31.08
C CYS A 540 6.72 13.97 -31.32
N MET A 541 6.34 15.25 -31.23
CA MET A 541 4.99 15.70 -31.57
C MET A 541 4.80 15.94 -33.07
N LEU A 542 5.87 16.18 -33.83
CA LEU A 542 5.81 16.52 -35.24
C LEU A 542 5.05 15.48 -36.10
N PRO A 543 5.28 14.15 -35.98
CA PRO A 543 4.55 13.16 -36.78
C PRO A 543 3.04 13.17 -36.52
N ALA A 544 2.64 13.27 -35.25
CA ALA A 544 1.24 13.35 -34.86
C ALA A 544 0.60 14.66 -35.33
N CYS A 545 1.31 15.78 -35.22
CA CYS A 545 0.86 17.10 -35.68
C CYS A 545 0.62 17.10 -37.20
N ILE A 546 1.55 16.56 -37.98
CA ILE A 546 1.40 16.38 -39.43
C ILE A 546 0.15 15.54 -39.74
N ALA A 547 -0.01 14.38 -39.09
CA ALA A 547 -1.18 13.53 -39.32
C ALA A 547 -2.49 14.27 -39.02
N PHE A 548 -2.63 14.92 -37.85
CA PHE A 548 -3.87 15.61 -37.50
C PHE A 548 -4.20 16.78 -38.42
N ILE A 549 -3.18 17.50 -38.92
CA ILE A 549 -3.39 18.67 -39.78
C ILE A 549 -3.64 18.26 -41.23
N VAL A 550 -2.87 17.32 -41.77
CA VAL A 550 -3.05 16.81 -43.14
C VAL A 550 -4.40 16.11 -43.29
N PHE A 551 -4.86 15.39 -42.26
CA PHE A 551 -6.15 14.70 -42.26
C PHE A 551 -7.28 15.51 -41.61
N SER A 552 -7.09 16.80 -41.34
CA SER A 552 -8.06 17.66 -40.64
C SER A 552 -9.41 17.78 -41.36
N SER A 553 -9.41 17.85 -42.70
CA SER A 553 -10.61 17.87 -43.53
C SER A 553 -11.37 16.55 -43.49
N SER A 554 -10.64 15.42 -43.62
CA SER A 554 -11.23 14.07 -43.56
C SER A 554 -11.75 13.69 -42.16
N LEU A 555 -11.16 14.25 -41.10
CA LEU A 555 -11.61 14.05 -39.72
C LEU A 555 -12.92 14.82 -39.42
N LEU A 556 -13.13 15.98 -40.04
CA LEU A 556 -14.39 16.72 -39.97
C LEU A 556 -15.51 16.00 -40.71
N ASP A 557 -15.21 15.39 -41.86
CA ASP A 557 -16.16 14.57 -42.62
C ASP A 557 -16.60 13.33 -41.83
N LEU A 558 -15.70 12.74 -41.03
CA LEU A 558 -16.01 11.64 -40.11
C LEU A 558 -16.97 12.07 -38.99
N ILE A 559 -16.76 13.23 -38.37
CA ILE A 559 -17.65 13.80 -37.33
C ILE A 559 -19.03 14.14 -37.93
N ARG A 560 -19.08 14.43 -39.24
CA ARG A 560 -20.30 14.63 -40.03
C ARG A 560 -20.87 13.34 -40.65
N GLY A 561 -20.28 12.17 -40.37
CA GLY A 561 -20.84 10.85 -40.73
C GLY A 561 -20.44 10.28 -42.10
N LYS A 562 -19.45 10.84 -42.81
CA LYS A 562 -18.95 10.29 -44.09
C LYS A 562 -17.51 9.78 -43.95
N VAL A 563 -17.31 8.48 -44.18
CA VAL A 563 -15.98 7.86 -44.09
C VAL A 563 -15.29 7.91 -45.46
N SER A 564 -14.26 8.75 -45.58
CA SER A 564 -13.41 8.86 -46.77
C SER A 564 -12.28 7.81 -46.76
N SER A 565 -11.88 7.31 -47.94
CA SER A 565 -10.73 6.40 -48.10
C SER A 565 -9.39 7.02 -47.65
N ALA A 566 -9.26 8.35 -47.72
CA ALA A 566 -8.10 9.08 -47.21
C ALA A 566 -8.00 9.05 -45.67
N PHE A 567 -9.14 8.98 -44.97
CA PHE A 567 -9.20 8.85 -43.51
C PHE A 567 -8.68 7.48 -43.05
N VAL A 568 -9.06 6.42 -43.77
CA VAL A 568 -8.58 5.05 -43.48
C VAL A 568 -7.07 4.94 -43.72
N ALA A 569 -6.56 5.56 -44.78
CA ALA A 569 -5.13 5.61 -45.06
C ALA A 569 -4.34 6.38 -43.98
N GLY A 570 -4.87 7.51 -43.50
CA GLY A 570 -4.28 8.29 -42.41
C GLY A 570 -4.29 7.57 -41.06
N LEU A 571 -5.40 6.90 -40.72
CA LEU A 571 -5.51 6.09 -39.52
C LEU A 571 -4.54 4.89 -39.55
N LEU A 572 -4.42 4.22 -40.69
CA LEU A 572 -3.45 3.14 -40.89
C LEU A 572 -2.01 3.63 -40.75
N LEU A 573 -1.68 4.81 -41.27
CA LEU A 573 -0.35 5.41 -41.13
C LEU A 573 -0.03 5.73 -39.65
N VAL A 574 -0.97 6.33 -38.91
CA VAL A 574 -0.80 6.61 -37.47
C VAL A 574 -0.65 5.33 -36.66
N VAL A 575 -1.44 4.31 -36.95
CA VAL A 575 -1.36 2.99 -36.31
C VAL A 575 -0.02 2.32 -36.64
N LEU A 576 0.43 2.34 -37.89
CA LEU A 576 1.72 1.76 -38.30
C LEU A 576 2.91 2.47 -37.64
N VAL A 577 2.93 3.81 -37.60
CA VAL A 577 3.98 4.59 -36.95
C VAL A 577 3.97 4.37 -35.42
N SER A 578 2.78 4.24 -34.81
CA SER A 578 2.63 3.97 -33.37
C SER A 578 3.01 2.54 -32.99
N LEU A 579 2.85 1.57 -33.89
CA LEU A 579 3.20 0.16 -33.68
C LEU A 579 4.66 -0.15 -34.02
N PHE A 580 5.33 0.64 -34.85
CA PHE A 580 6.73 0.44 -35.23
C PHE A 580 7.69 0.31 -34.03
N PRO A 581 7.62 1.12 -32.96
CA PRO A 581 8.46 0.96 -31.78
C PRO A 581 8.19 -0.35 -31.03
N LEU A 582 6.94 -0.81 -30.98
CA LEU A 582 6.55 -2.06 -30.32
C LEU A 582 7.03 -3.28 -31.10
N ILE A 583 6.90 -3.24 -32.43
CA ILE A 583 7.38 -4.29 -33.35
C ILE A 583 8.91 -4.35 -33.33
N TYR A 584 9.59 -3.20 -33.40
CA TYR A 584 11.06 -3.12 -33.31
C TYR A 584 11.58 -3.64 -31.96
N ARG A 585 10.88 -3.34 -30.86
CA ARG A 585 11.25 -3.80 -29.51
C ARG A 585 11.02 -5.31 -29.35
N ARG A 586 9.92 -5.87 -29.89
CA ARG A 586 9.68 -7.32 -29.95
C ARG A 586 10.69 -8.05 -30.84
N TYR A 587 11.05 -7.47 -31.99
CA TYR A 587 12.07 -8.01 -32.89
C TYR A 587 13.45 -8.05 -32.23
N LYS A 588 13.83 -7.00 -31.49
CA LYS A 588 15.10 -6.92 -30.74
C LYS A 588 15.13 -7.85 -29.52
N ALA A 589 14.01 -8.01 -28.81
CA ALA A 589 13.89 -8.95 -27.69
C ALA A 589 14.04 -10.41 -28.16
N LYS A 590 13.41 -10.77 -29.28
CA LYS A 590 13.51 -12.11 -29.88
C LYS A 590 14.93 -12.47 -30.37
N ARG A 591 15.76 -11.47 -30.70
CA ARG A 591 17.17 -11.65 -31.07
C ARG A 591 18.15 -11.68 -29.88
N ARG A 592 17.72 -11.26 -28.68
CA ARG A 592 18.56 -11.23 -27.47
C ARG A 592 18.33 -12.39 -26.49
N GLY A 593 17.33 -13.24 -26.71
CA GLY A 593 17.10 -14.42 -25.87
C GLY A 593 16.64 -14.11 -24.44
N ASP A 594 16.10 -12.92 -24.18
CA ASP A 594 15.54 -12.58 -22.87
C ASP A 594 14.03 -12.89 -22.83
N ASP A 595 13.67 -13.87 -21.99
CA ASP A 595 12.30 -14.34 -21.77
C ASP A 595 11.47 -13.31 -20.97
N PRO A 596 10.22 -12.97 -21.37
CA PRO A 596 9.43 -11.89 -20.79
C PRO A 596 8.52 -12.36 -19.64
N GLU A 597 9.08 -12.91 -18.55
CA GLU A 597 8.29 -13.39 -17.40
C GLU A 597 8.48 -12.60 -16.09
N ILE A 598 8.94 -11.35 -16.17
CA ILE A 598 9.00 -10.48 -15.00
C ILE A 598 8.48 -9.10 -15.38
N LEU A 599 7.17 -8.88 -15.18
CA LEU A 599 6.52 -7.60 -14.89
C LEU A 599 4.98 -7.85 -14.80
N SER A 600 4.54 -8.48 -13.70
CA SER A 600 3.15 -8.46 -13.24
C SER A 600 3.08 -8.28 -11.73
#